data_AF-A0A7C1AHT1-F1
#
_entry.id   AF-A0A7C1AHT1-F1
#
_cell.length_a   1.000
_cell.length_b   1.000
_cell.length_c   1.000
_cell.angle_alpha   90.00
_cell.angle_beta   90.00
_cell.angle_gamma   90.00
#
_symmetry.space_group_name_H-M   'P 1'
#
loop_
_entity.id
_entity.type
_entity.pdbx_description
1 polymer ?
#
loop_
_entity_poly.entity_id
_entity_poly.type
_entity_poly.pdbx_seq_one_letter_code
_entity_poly.pdbx_strand_id
1 'polypeptide(L)'
;MNDLPDNRIVNEAVELAKAWQDRANELMTQQEKSIQDQMAKLLTHRSDKVVFAKLIDQCFRSKEPDRVADQVNLLFREFGIPVFFSTWEKDLVRLFMGVGRHVPKVSVPMMIEKIRKMSSRWVKFGEKDFLRAFLEKRKEQGVRININRIGEAVLGEKEALFRLDTYIDDLKQPDIESISVKISTIYSQIQPIAFDHTVDILTERLSRLYSTAKSNSFIRKDKTRAAKLVNLDMEKYLDLETTLA
;
A
#
# COMPACT_ATOMS: atom_id res chain seq x y z
N MET A 1 40.62 7.08 -5.43
CA MET A 1 40.45 7.60 -6.80
C MET A 1 38.98 7.53 -7.10
N ASN A 2 38.32 8.69 -7.21
CA ASN A 2 36.91 8.77 -7.57
C ASN A 2 36.81 8.48 -9.07
N ASP A 3 36.38 7.27 -9.44
CA ASP A 3 35.89 7.02 -10.79
C ASP A 3 34.61 7.83 -10.96
N LEU A 4 34.75 9.01 -11.59
CA LEU A 4 33.60 9.73 -12.12
C LEU A 4 32.86 8.75 -13.05
N PRO A 5 31.53 8.59 -12.92
CA PRO A 5 30.79 7.67 -13.78
C PRO A 5 31.07 8.03 -15.23
N ASP A 6 31.37 7.02 -16.06
CA ASP A 6 31.63 7.18 -17.49
C ASP A 6 30.59 8.14 -18.08
N ASN A 7 31.04 9.29 -18.58
CA ASN A 7 30.17 10.33 -19.12
C ASN A 7 29.20 9.77 -20.16
N ARG A 8 29.57 8.67 -20.85
CA ARG A 8 28.67 7.96 -21.75
C ARG A 8 27.46 7.36 -21.04
N ILE A 9 27.66 6.65 -19.93
CA ILE A 9 26.57 6.03 -19.14
C ILE A 9 25.65 7.13 -18.59
N VAL A 10 26.23 8.23 -18.10
CA VAL A 10 25.44 9.37 -17.61
C VAL A 10 24.56 9.93 -18.73
N ASN A 11 25.12 10.17 -19.91
CA ASN A 11 24.39 10.70 -21.05
C ASN A 11 23.30 9.73 -21.54
N GLU A 12 23.60 8.44 -21.65
CA GLU A 12 22.63 7.41 -22.02
C GLU A 12 21.46 7.32 -21.02
N ALA A 13 21.75 7.42 -19.72
CA ALA A 13 20.73 7.42 -18.68
C ALA A 13 19.83 8.66 -18.77
N VAL A 14 20.40 9.83 -19.04
CA VAL A 14 19.63 11.08 -19.22
C VAL A 14 18.74 11.01 -20.46
N GLU A 15 19.27 10.55 -21.59
CA GLU A 15 18.48 10.43 -22.82
C GLU A 15 17.35 9.39 -22.68
N LEU A 16 17.62 8.27 -22.02
CA LEU A 16 16.59 7.27 -21.73
C LEU A 16 15.49 7.82 -20.80
N ALA A 17 15.88 8.51 -19.72
CA ALA A 17 14.95 9.12 -18.78
C ALA A 17 14.08 10.18 -19.48
N LYS A 18 14.67 11.00 -20.34
CA LYS A 18 13.96 11.97 -21.17
C LYS A 18 12.95 11.30 -22.09
N ALA A 19 13.37 10.27 -22.84
CA ALA A 19 12.49 9.53 -23.74
C ALA A 19 11.29 8.91 -23.00
N TRP A 20 11.52 8.35 -21.79
CA TRP A 20 10.43 7.82 -20.96
C TRP A 20 9.51 8.92 -20.43
N GLN A 21 10.04 10.05 -19.98
CA GLN A 21 9.24 11.16 -19.47
C GLN A 21 8.39 11.80 -20.58
N ASP A 22 8.97 12.01 -21.77
CA ASP A 22 8.26 12.54 -22.93
C ASP A 22 7.12 11.60 -23.35
N ARG A 23 7.40 10.30 -23.43
CA ARG A 23 6.37 9.30 -23.74
C ARG A 23 5.27 9.24 -22.69
N ALA A 24 5.62 9.35 -21.41
CA ALA A 24 4.64 9.39 -20.32
C ALA A 24 3.76 10.66 -20.42
N ASN A 25 4.35 11.81 -20.75
CA ASN A 25 3.62 13.07 -20.93
C ASN A 25 2.62 13.01 -22.09
N GLU A 26 2.99 12.37 -23.21
CA GLU A 26 2.11 12.15 -24.35
C GLU A 26 0.90 11.27 -24.02
N LEU A 27 1.13 10.21 -23.23
CA LEU A 27 0.10 9.24 -22.86
C LEU A 27 -0.78 9.71 -21.69
N MET A 28 -0.40 10.79 -21.02
CA MET A 28 -1.03 11.24 -19.80
C MET A 28 -2.47 11.73 -20.04
N THR A 29 -3.41 11.11 -19.36
CA THR A 29 -4.82 11.46 -19.43
C THR A 29 -5.13 12.75 -18.66
N GLN A 30 -6.23 13.42 -18.99
CA GLN A 30 -6.68 14.62 -18.25
C GLN A 30 -6.96 14.31 -16.77
N GLN A 31 -7.44 13.09 -16.48
CA GLN A 31 -7.65 12.65 -15.10
C GLN A 31 -6.33 12.53 -14.33
N GLU A 32 -5.29 11.98 -14.95
CA GLU A 32 -3.94 11.88 -14.35
C GLU A 32 -3.32 13.24 -14.13
N LYS A 33 -3.43 14.18 -15.09
CA LYS A 33 -2.98 15.57 -14.91
C LYS A 33 -3.64 16.21 -13.69
N SER A 34 -4.96 16.08 -13.57
CA SER A 34 -5.69 16.64 -12.43
C SER A 34 -5.21 16.07 -11.09
N ILE A 35 -4.88 14.77 -11.03
CA ILE A 35 -4.33 14.13 -9.82
C ILE A 35 -2.92 14.63 -9.54
N GLN A 36 -2.08 14.76 -10.57
CA GLN A 36 -0.72 15.26 -10.43
C GLN A 36 -0.72 16.68 -9.87
N ASP A 37 -1.58 17.57 -10.39
CA ASP A 37 -1.76 18.92 -9.85
C ASP A 37 -2.27 18.90 -8.40
N GLN A 38 -3.15 17.95 -8.09
CA GLN A 38 -3.65 17.74 -6.74
C GLN A 38 -2.52 17.36 -5.77
N MET A 39 -1.70 16.39 -6.16
CA MET A 39 -0.57 15.90 -5.37
C MET A 39 0.52 16.96 -5.27
N ALA A 40 0.77 17.73 -6.32
CA ALA A 40 1.71 18.85 -6.28
C ALA A 40 1.31 19.86 -5.19
N LYS A 41 0.02 20.25 -5.10
CA LYS A 41 -0.49 21.12 -4.03
C LYS A 41 -0.31 20.51 -2.65
N LEU A 42 -0.60 19.21 -2.49
CA LEU A 42 -0.36 18.51 -1.23
C LEU A 42 1.11 18.54 -0.83
N LEU A 43 2.03 18.44 -1.79
CA LEU A 43 3.47 18.44 -1.55
C LEU A 43 4.02 19.82 -1.21
N THR A 44 3.49 20.88 -1.83
CA THR A 44 3.95 22.27 -1.63
C THR A 44 3.35 22.94 -0.40
N HIS A 45 2.11 22.62 -0.03
CA HIS A 45 1.46 23.21 1.15
C HIS A 45 1.63 22.33 2.39
N ARG A 46 2.52 22.75 3.32
CA ARG A 46 2.87 21.96 4.51
C ARG A 46 1.66 21.61 5.40
N SER A 47 0.71 22.53 5.55
CA SER A 47 -0.53 22.32 6.33
C SER A 47 -1.40 21.22 5.74
N ASP A 48 -1.50 21.13 4.42
CA ASP A 48 -2.35 20.18 3.73
C ASP A 48 -1.93 18.73 4.01
N LYS A 49 -0.62 18.47 4.15
CA LYS A 49 -0.10 17.16 4.55
C LYS A 49 -0.60 16.73 5.92
N VAL A 50 -0.57 17.67 6.88
CA VAL A 50 -1.01 17.42 8.25
C VAL A 50 -2.51 17.13 8.28
N VAL A 51 -3.31 17.92 7.57
CA VAL A 51 -4.75 17.71 7.49
C VAL A 51 -5.07 16.38 6.81
N PHE A 52 -4.42 16.06 5.70
CA PHE A 52 -4.66 14.80 5.00
C PHE A 52 -4.31 13.59 5.87
N ALA A 53 -3.13 13.59 6.51
CA ALA A 53 -2.72 12.49 7.39
C ALA A 53 -3.68 12.32 8.57
N LYS A 54 -4.06 13.42 9.25
CA LYS A 54 -5.04 13.39 10.34
C LYS A 54 -6.43 12.98 9.86
N LEU A 55 -6.86 13.43 8.68
CA LEU A 55 -8.18 13.08 8.15
C LEU A 55 -8.28 11.58 7.92
N ILE A 56 -7.27 10.98 7.25
CA ILE A 56 -7.23 9.53 7.05
C ILE A 56 -7.19 8.81 8.39
N ASP A 57 -6.32 9.21 9.32
CA ASP A 57 -6.23 8.59 10.64
C ASP A 57 -7.57 8.63 11.41
N GLN A 58 -8.19 9.80 11.52
CA GLN A 58 -9.41 9.99 12.32
C GLN A 58 -10.64 9.33 11.68
N CYS A 59 -10.74 9.32 10.35
CA CYS A 59 -11.87 8.71 9.63
C CYS A 59 -11.99 7.19 9.85
N PHE A 60 -10.86 6.49 10.06
CA PHE A 60 -10.86 5.04 10.20
C PHE A 60 -10.67 4.54 11.64
N ARG A 61 -10.40 5.45 12.60
CA ARG A 61 -10.11 5.11 14.00
C ARG A 61 -11.35 4.68 14.80
N SER A 62 -12.54 5.17 14.46
CA SER A 62 -13.79 4.88 15.16
C SER A 62 -14.80 4.20 14.25
N LYS A 63 -15.55 3.23 14.79
CA LYS A 63 -16.72 2.65 14.13
C LYS A 63 -18.00 3.47 14.36
N GLU A 64 -18.00 4.34 15.38
CA GLU A 64 -19.14 5.20 15.72
C GLU A 64 -19.19 6.42 14.79
N PRO A 65 -20.23 6.58 13.95
CA PRO A 65 -20.31 7.66 12.98
C PRO A 65 -20.33 9.05 13.62
N ASP A 66 -21.02 9.22 14.76
CA ASP A 66 -21.08 10.49 15.48
C ASP A 66 -19.68 10.95 15.91
N ARG A 67 -18.86 10.02 16.40
CA ARG A 67 -17.48 10.30 16.81
C ARG A 67 -16.60 10.69 15.63
N VAL A 68 -16.74 10.00 14.49
CA VAL A 68 -15.99 10.34 13.27
C VAL A 68 -16.38 11.74 12.79
N ALA A 69 -17.67 12.05 12.76
CA ALA A 69 -18.13 13.35 12.29
C ALA A 69 -17.65 14.51 13.16
N ASP A 70 -17.66 14.34 14.48
CA ASP A 70 -17.10 15.30 15.42
C ASP A 70 -15.61 15.55 15.16
N GLN A 71 -14.80 14.49 15.02
CA GLN A 71 -13.37 14.62 14.79
C GLN A 71 -13.02 15.24 13.44
N VAL A 72 -13.75 14.89 12.38
CA VAL A 72 -13.56 15.50 11.06
C VAL A 72 -13.95 16.98 11.07
N ASN A 73 -15.04 17.33 11.77
CA ASN A 73 -15.43 18.73 11.93
C ASN A 73 -14.40 19.53 12.76
N LEU A 74 -13.87 18.95 13.85
CA LEU A 74 -12.80 19.57 14.63
C LEU A 74 -11.55 19.83 13.77
N LEU A 75 -11.13 18.82 13.00
CA LEU A 75 -9.98 18.90 12.12
C LEU A 75 -10.09 20.05 11.11
N PHE A 76 -11.22 20.16 10.41
CA PHE A 76 -11.41 21.24 9.43
C PHE A 76 -11.63 22.61 10.08
N ARG A 77 -12.10 22.68 11.33
CA ARG A 77 -12.15 23.95 12.09
C ARG A 77 -10.76 24.43 12.51
N GLU A 78 -9.90 23.51 12.93
CA GLU A 78 -8.55 23.82 13.41
C GLU A 78 -7.61 24.20 12.26
N PHE A 79 -7.63 23.44 11.16
CA PHE A 79 -6.67 23.59 10.07
C PHE A 79 -7.26 24.19 8.78
N GLY A 80 -8.57 24.38 8.71
CA GLY A 80 -9.25 24.80 7.49
C GLY A 80 -9.40 23.69 6.44
N ILE A 81 -10.04 24.03 5.33
CA ILE A 81 -10.19 23.10 4.18
C ILE A 81 -8.89 23.14 3.35
N PRO A 82 -8.22 22.00 3.13
CA PRO A 82 -6.97 21.94 2.40
C PRO A 82 -7.04 22.49 0.96
N VAL A 83 -5.96 23.12 0.51
CA VAL A 83 -5.86 23.70 -0.84
C VAL A 83 -5.84 22.61 -1.90
N PHE A 84 -5.23 21.46 -1.60
CA PHE A 84 -5.13 20.32 -2.51
C PHE A 84 -6.47 19.69 -2.85
N PHE A 85 -7.55 19.90 -2.10
CA PHE A 85 -8.87 19.43 -2.52
C PHE A 85 -9.32 20.13 -3.81
N SER A 86 -9.94 19.36 -4.70
CA SER A 86 -10.64 19.91 -5.86
C SER A 86 -11.78 20.82 -5.40
N THR A 87 -12.23 21.73 -6.27
CA THR A 87 -13.33 22.65 -5.95
C THR A 87 -14.57 21.90 -5.45
N TRP A 88 -14.92 20.80 -6.13
CA TRP A 88 -16.02 19.94 -5.74
C TRP A 88 -15.83 19.29 -4.36
N GLU A 89 -14.62 18.81 -4.04
CA GLU A 89 -14.32 18.26 -2.72
C GLU A 89 -14.41 19.33 -1.62
N LYS A 90 -13.99 20.58 -1.90
CA LYS A 90 -14.17 21.70 -0.97
C LYS A 90 -15.64 21.97 -0.69
N ASP A 91 -16.49 21.91 -1.69
CA ASP A 91 -17.94 22.07 -1.53
C ASP A 91 -18.55 20.93 -0.71
N LEU A 92 -18.14 19.68 -0.95
CA LEU A 92 -18.55 18.55 -0.13
C LEU A 92 -18.13 18.69 1.34
N VAL A 93 -16.92 19.19 1.60
CA VAL A 93 -16.45 19.45 2.97
C VAL A 93 -17.26 20.57 3.62
N ARG A 94 -17.58 21.66 2.89
CA ARG A 94 -18.45 22.73 3.42
C ARG A 94 -19.85 22.21 3.73
N LEU A 95 -20.43 21.41 2.84
CA LEU A 95 -21.73 20.77 3.05
C LEU A 95 -21.71 19.83 4.25
N PHE A 96 -20.63 19.06 4.41
CA PHE A 96 -20.42 18.21 5.57
C PHE A 96 -20.35 19.01 6.87
N MET A 97 -19.55 20.07 6.92
CA MET A 97 -19.41 20.93 8.11
C MET A 97 -20.70 21.67 8.46
N GLY A 98 -21.51 22.04 7.46
CA GLY A 98 -22.78 22.72 7.67
C GLY A 98 -23.89 21.78 8.11
N VAL A 99 -24.23 20.80 7.25
CA VAL A 99 -25.41 19.93 7.42
C VAL A 99 -25.01 18.48 7.68
N GLY A 100 -24.02 17.96 6.94
CA GLY A 100 -23.69 16.53 6.95
C GLY A 100 -23.30 15.99 8.32
N ARG A 101 -22.64 16.79 9.17
CA ARG A 101 -22.26 16.42 10.54
C ARG A 101 -23.46 16.15 11.46
N HIS A 102 -24.64 16.67 11.13
CA HIS A 102 -25.87 16.45 11.90
C HIS A 102 -26.62 15.18 11.49
N VAL A 103 -26.19 14.53 10.39
CA VAL A 103 -26.69 13.23 9.92
C VAL A 103 -25.54 12.23 9.72
N PRO A 104 -24.72 11.98 10.76
CA PRO A 104 -23.45 11.25 10.65
C PRO A 104 -23.63 9.80 10.19
N LYS A 105 -24.76 9.16 10.51
CA LYS A 105 -25.10 7.80 10.08
C LYS A 105 -25.16 7.64 8.56
N VAL A 106 -25.34 8.72 7.81
CA VAL A 106 -25.34 8.72 6.33
C VAL A 106 -24.07 9.37 5.80
N SER A 107 -23.70 10.55 6.32
CA SER A 107 -22.60 11.34 5.78
C SER A 107 -21.23 10.68 6.00
N VAL A 108 -21.00 10.03 7.14
CA VAL A 108 -19.71 9.39 7.44
C VAL A 108 -19.47 8.16 6.55
N PRO A 109 -20.41 7.20 6.40
CA PRO A 109 -20.22 6.09 5.46
C PRO A 109 -19.94 6.56 4.03
N MET A 110 -20.65 7.58 3.53
CA MET A 110 -20.41 8.13 2.19
C MET A 110 -19.02 8.75 2.05
N MET A 111 -18.56 9.48 3.08
CA MET A 111 -17.20 10.04 3.11
C MET A 111 -16.14 8.93 3.14
N ILE A 112 -16.31 7.91 3.98
CA ILE A 112 -15.41 6.77 4.06
C ILE A 112 -15.36 6.03 2.72
N GLU A 113 -16.50 5.81 2.08
CA GLU A 113 -16.57 5.17 0.76
C GLU A 113 -15.84 6.01 -0.30
N LYS A 114 -16.01 7.33 -0.30
CA LYS A 114 -15.28 8.24 -1.19
C LYS A 114 -13.77 8.14 -0.97
N ILE A 115 -13.30 8.13 0.27
CA ILE A 115 -11.88 7.96 0.62
C ILE A 115 -11.36 6.60 0.10
N ARG A 116 -12.10 5.51 0.35
CA ARG A 116 -11.77 4.17 -0.14
C ARG A 116 -11.71 4.10 -1.67
N LYS A 117 -12.66 4.75 -2.35
CA LYS A 117 -12.68 4.83 -3.81
C LYS A 117 -11.47 5.58 -4.37
N MET A 118 -11.06 6.66 -3.71
CA MET A 118 -9.84 7.38 -4.08
C MET A 118 -8.59 6.52 -3.84
N SER A 119 -8.50 5.85 -2.68
CA SER A 119 -7.37 4.99 -2.34
C SER A 119 -7.28 3.72 -3.20
N SER A 120 -8.41 3.29 -3.80
CA SER A 120 -8.53 2.07 -4.60
C SER A 120 -7.56 1.99 -5.79
N ARG A 121 -6.99 3.13 -6.20
CA ARG A 121 -5.96 3.20 -7.25
C ARG A 121 -4.67 2.53 -6.82
N TRP A 122 -4.25 2.76 -5.58
CA TRP A 122 -3.00 2.27 -5.00
C TRP A 122 -3.22 1.00 -4.16
N VAL A 123 -4.36 0.91 -3.46
CA VAL A 123 -4.73 -0.24 -2.62
C VAL A 123 -5.85 -1.01 -3.33
N LYS A 124 -5.63 -2.28 -3.65
CA LYS A 124 -6.68 -3.12 -4.25
C LYS A 124 -7.45 -3.87 -3.17
N PHE A 125 -8.73 -4.10 -3.45
CA PHE A 125 -9.58 -4.99 -2.68
C PHE A 125 -8.96 -6.39 -2.65
N GLY A 126 -8.85 -6.96 -1.45
CA GLY A 126 -8.22 -8.27 -1.22
C GLY A 126 -9.22 -9.42 -1.31
N GLU A 127 -10.50 -9.12 -1.45
CA GLU A 127 -11.58 -10.06 -1.64
C GLU A 127 -11.36 -10.90 -2.91
N LYS A 128 -11.56 -12.21 -2.79
CA LYS A 128 -11.15 -13.22 -3.77
C LYS A 128 -11.54 -12.89 -5.22
N ASP A 129 -12.79 -12.52 -5.45
CA ASP A 129 -13.29 -12.27 -6.81
C ASP A 129 -12.69 -10.99 -7.42
N PHE A 130 -12.53 -9.94 -6.62
CA PHE A 130 -11.90 -8.70 -7.05
C PHE A 130 -10.40 -8.87 -7.30
N LEU A 131 -9.71 -9.62 -6.42
CA LEU A 131 -8.29 -9.92 -6.57
C LEU A 131 -8.05 -10.75 -7.82
N ARG A 132 -8.83 -11.81 -8.03
CA ARG A 132 -8.71 -12.67 -9.20
C ARG A 132 -8.90 -11.89 -10.50
N ALA A 133 -9.98 -11.11 -10.61
CA ALA A 133 -10.24 -10.29 -11.79
C ALA A 133 -9.10 -9.28 -12.06
N PHE A 134 -8.52 -8.70 -10.99
CA PHE A 134 -7.36 -7.83 -11.10
C PHE A 134 -6.12 -8.58 -11.62
N LEU A 135 -5.81 -9.76 -11.06
CA LEU A 135 -4.65 -10.57 -11.44
C LEU A 135 -4.75 -11.09 -12.88
N GLU A 136 -5.94 -11.56 -13.29
CA GLU A 136 -6.21 -12.00 -14.67
C GLU A 136 -5.97 -10.86 -15.67
N LYS A 137 -6.54 -9.68 -15.40
CA LYS A 137 -6.33 -8.50 -16.24
C LYS A 137 -4.85 -8.10 -16.36
N ARG A 138 -4.09 -8.18 -15.25
CA ARG A 138 -2.65 -7.86 -15.26
C ARG A 138 -1.83 -8.89 -16.02
N LYS A 139 -2.18 -10.17 -15.88
CA LYS A 139 -1.59 -11.26 -16.65
C LYS A 139 -1.81 -11.08 -18.15
N GLU A 140 -3.01 -10.67 -18.58
CA GLU A 140 -3.30 -10.38 -19.99
C GLU A 140 -2.43 -9.24 -20.53
N GLN A 141 -2.16 -8.22 -19.72
CA GLN A 141 -1.26 -7.10 -20.03
C GLN A 141 0.22 -7.48 -20.02
N GLY A 142 0.57 -8.72 -19.68
CA GLY A 142 1.97 -9.16 -19.56
C GLY A 142 2.68 -8.62 -18.31
N VAL A 143 1.93 -8.14 -17.32
CA VAL A 143 2.47 -7.59 -16.07
C VAL A 143 2.52 -8.68 -15.01
N ARG A 144 3.68 -8.85 -14.40
CA ARG A 144 3.87 -9.72 -13.23
C ARG A 144 3.51 -8.97 -11.97
N ILE A 145 2.74 -9.61 -11.09
CA ILE A 145 2.24 -8.99 -9.86
C ILE A 145 2.88 -9.66 -8.66
N ASN A 146 3.35 -8.82 -7.74
CA ASN A 146 3.81 -9.19 -6.42
C ASN A 146 2.80 -8.65 -5.40
N ILE A 147 2.19 -9.54 -4.62
CA ILE A 147 1.15 -9.18 -3.66
C ILE A 147 1.78 -8.82 -2.33
N ASN A 148 1.57 -7.58 -1.89
CA ASN A 148 1.89 -7.15 -0.53
C ASN A 148 0.57 -6.92 0.21
N ARG A 149 0.25 -7.79 1.17
CA ARG A 149 -0.95 -7.64 1.99
C ARG A 149 -0.77 -6.50 2.97
N ILE A 150 -1.70 -5.56 2.95
CA ILE A 150 -1.74 -4.47 3.93
C ILE A 150 -2.17 -5.04 5.27
N GLY A 151 -1.38 -4.74 6.29
CA GLY A 151 -1.72 -5.00 7.68
C GLY A 151 -0.72 -4.31 8.57
N GLU A 152 -1.17 -3.95 9.77
CA GLU A 152 -0.29 -3.44 10.82
C GLU A 152 0.61 -4.58 11.35
N ALA A 153 1.67 -4.18 12.05
CA ALA A 153 2.52 -5.10 12.81
C ALA A 153 1.63 -5.89 13.79
N VAL A 154 1.86 -7.20 13.86
CA VAL A 154 1.04 -8.07 14.69
C VAL A 154 1.40 -7.89 16.16
N LEU A 155 0.39 -7.67 17.00
CA LEU A 155 0.61 -7.42 18.44
C LEU A 155 0.67 -8.71 19.27
N GLY A 156 0.34 -9.85 18.68
CA GLY A 156 0.38 -11.14 19.37
C GLY A 156 0.50 -12.33 18.43
N GLU A 157 0.95 -13.45 18.98
CA GLU A 157 1.29 -14.65 18.20
C GLU A 157 0.11 -15.29 17.49
N LYS A 158 -1.10 -15.18 18.04
CA LYS A 158 -2.32 -15.66 17.35
C LYS A 158 -2.54 -14.92 16.03
N GLU A 159 -2.33 -13.61 16.01
CA GLU A 159 -2.45 -12.82 14.78
C GLU A 159 -1.28 -13.09 13.83
N ALA A 160 -0.06 -13.23 14.36
CA ALA A 160 1.12 -13.60 13.58
C ALA A 160 0.93 -14.92 12.82
N LEU A 161 0.43 -15.96 13.51
CA LEU A 161 0.13 -17.26 12.93
C LEU A 161 -1.01 -17.17 11.91
N PHE A 162 -2.07 -16.40 12.21
CA PHE A 162 -3.14 -16.14 11.25
C PHE A 162 -2.60 -15.50 9.96
N ARG A 163 -1.74 -14.48 10.06
CA ARG A 163 -1.09 -13.84 8.90
C ARG A 163 -0.23 -14.82 8.12
N LEU A 164 0.58 -15.63 8.82
CA LEU A 164 1.39 -16.69 8.22
C LEU A 164 0.53 -17.67 7.40
N ASP A 165 -0.56 -18.17 7.98
CA ASP A 165 -1.47 -19.09 7.30
C ASP A 165 -2.14 -18.41 6.09
N THR A 166 -2.47 -17.12 6.20
CA THR A 166 -3.05 -16.36 5.09
C THR A 166 -2.04 -16.24 3.93
N TYR A 167 -0.74 -16.05 4.20
CA TYR A 167 0.32 -16.04 3.16
C TYR A 167 0.53 -17.43 2.54
N ILE A 168 0.47 -18.49 3.35
CA ILE A 168 0.51 -19.88 2.87
C ILE A 168 -0.65 -20.14 1.91
N ASP A 169 -1.85 -19.65 2.22
CA ASP A 169 -3.01 -19.82 1.35
C ASP A 169 -2.90 -19.02 0.05
N ASP A 170 -2.30 -17.82 0.07
CA ASP A 170 -1.95 -17.10 -1.17
C ASP A 170 -0.98 -17.90 -2.04
N LEU A 171 0.04 -18.50 -1.43
CA LEU A 171 0.99 -19.34 -2.14
C LEU A 171 0.37 -20.62 -2.71
N LYS A 172 -0.79 -21.05 -2.25
CA LYS A 172 -1.55 -22.16 -2.87
C LYS A 172 -2.45 -21.70 -4.04
N GLN A 173 -2.82 -20.42 -4.11
CA GLN A 173 -3.73 -19.92 -5.14
C GLN A 173 -3.09 -19.88 -6.53
N PRO A 174 -3.68 -20.48 -7.58
CA PRO A 174 -3.03 -20.65 -8.88
C PRO A 174 -2.77 -19.34 -9.65
N ASP A 175 -3.46 -18.27 -9.29
CA ASP A 175 -3.39 -16.93 -9.87
C ASP A 175 -2.33 -16.02 -9.23
N ILE A 176 -1.70 -16.45 -8.13
CA ILE A 176 -0.67 -15.69 -7.42
C ILE A 176 0.72 -16.25 -7.74
N GLU A 177 1.56 -15.46 -8.43
CA GLU A 177 2.95 -15.81 -8.74
C GLU A 177 3.92 -15.44 -7.61
N SER A 178 3.71 -14.30 -6.95
CA SER A 178 4.66 -13.72 -5.99
C SER A 178 3.95 -13.01 -4.84
N ILE A 179 4.50 -13.12 -3.65
CA ILE A 179 4.08 -12.37 -2.46
C ILE A 179 5.26 -11.63 -1.81
N SER A 180 4.94 -10.62 -0.99
CA SER A 180 5.87 -9.97 -0.07
C SER A 180 5.47 -10.22 1.37
N VAL A 181 6.46 -10.55 2.18
CA VAL A 181 6.30 -10.88 3.59
C VAL A 181 7.27 -10.02 4.39
N LYS A 182 6.83 -9.62 5.58
CA LYS A 182 7.59 -8.83 6.54
C LYS A 182 7.79 -9.67 7.79
N ILE A 183 8.95 -9.64 8.40
CA ILE A 183 9.18 -10.43 9.63
C ILE A 183 8.22 -9.98 10.74
N SER A 184 7.92 -8.68 10.82
CA SER A 184 6.97 -8.11 11.78
C SER A 184 5.51 -8.51 11.57
N THR A 185 5.16 -9.13 10.44
CA THR A 185 3.80 -9.64 10.20
C THR A 185 3.66 -11.12 10.53
N ILE A 186 4.77 -11.84 10.67
CA ILE A 186 4.79 -13.27 10.95
C ILE A 186 5.38 -13.61 12.31
N TYR A 187 5.84 -12.64 13.10
CA TYR A 187 6.24 -12.83 14.50
C TYR A 187 6.03 -11.54 15.30
N SER A 188 5.39 -11.64 16.48
CA SER A 188 5.02 -10.47 17.30
C SER A 188 6.08 -10.06 18.33
N GLN A 189 7.03 -10.94 18.65
CA GLN A 189 7.99 -10.75 19.75
C GLN A 189 9.42 -10.55 19.23
N ILE A 190 9.59 -9.83 18.12
CA ILE A 190 10.92 -9.48 17.58
C ILE A 190 11.63 -8.59 18.61
N GLN A 191 12.68 -9.13 19.24
CA GLN A 191 13.42 -8.46 20.31
C GLN A 191 14.92 -8.54 20.01
N PRO A 192 15.63 -7.40 19.86
CA PRO A 192 17.06 -7.39 19.58
C PRO A 192 17.91 -8.12 20.63
N ILE A 193 17.45 -8.17 21.89
CA ILE A 193 18.17 -8.85 22.98
C ILE A 193 18.07 -10.38 22.92
N ALA A 194 16.99 -10.91 22.32
CA ALA A 194 16.76 -12.34 22.15
C ALA A 194 16.97 -12.71 20.68
N PHE A 195 18.10 -12.29 20.12
CA PHE A 195 18.40 -12.36 18.69
C PHE A 195 18.31 -13.79 18.15
N ASP A 196 19.09 -14.72 18.69
CA ASP A 196 19.13 -16.12 18.22
C ASP A 196 17.74 -16.77 18.29
N HIS A 197 17.01 -16.55 19.39
CA HIS A 197 15.65 -17.04 19.55
C HIS A 197 14.67 -16.46 18.52
N THR A 198 14.80 -15.17 18.23
CA THR A 198 13.98 -14.48 17.22
C THR A 198 14.27 -15.04 15.83
N VAL A 199 15.55 -15.22 15.49
CA VAL A 199 15.98 -15.80 14.22
C VAL A 199 15.42 -17.22 14.09
N ASP A 200 15.57 -18.08 15.11
CA ASP A 200 15.06 -19.46 15.07
C ASP A 200 13.56 -19.54 14.73
N ILE A 201 12.74 -18.71 15.38
CA ILE A 201 11.29 -18.67 15.13
C ILE A 201 10.98 -18.15 13.72
N LEU A 202 11.68 -17.10 13.28
CA LEU A 202 11.49 -16.55 11.94
C LEU A 202 11.93 -17.54 10.87
N THR A 203 13.06 -18.23 11.06
CA THR A 203 13.54 -19.30 10.17
C THR A 203 12.51 -20.41 10.05
N GLU A 204 11.90 -20.87 11.14
CA GLU A 204 10.83 -21.87 11.11
C GLU A 204 9.65 -21.40 10.24
N ARG A 205 9.16 -20.18 10.46
CA ARG A 205 7.98 -19.63 9.77
C ARG A 205 8.25 -19.33 8.30
N LEU A 206 9.40 -18.73 8.00
CA LEU A 206 9.85 -18.47 6.63
C LEU A 206 10.08 -19.80 5.89
N SER A 207 10.63 -20.82 6.55
CA SER A 207 10.79 -22.15 5.95
C SER A 207 9.47 -22.76 5.49
N ARG A 208 8.37 -22.55 6.25
CA ARG A 208 7.02 -22.96 5.84
C ARG A 208 6.57 -22.23 4.56
N LEU A 209 6.84 -20.93 4.47
CA LEU A 209 6.49 -20.12 3.30
C LEU A 209 7.29 -20.53 2.06
N TYR A 210 8.62 -20.60 2.18
CA TYR A 210 9.49 -21.00 1.08
C TYR A 210 9.21 -22.44 0.61
N SER A 211 8.95 -23.37 1.55
CA SER A 211 8.51 -24.73 1.22
C SER A 211 7.20 -24.72 0.44
N THR A 212 6.21 -23.95 0.90
CA THR A 212 4.92 -23.83 0.20
C THR A 212 5.10 -23.23 -1.19
N ALA A 213 5.92 -22.19 -1.33
CA ALA A 213 6.21 -21.56 -2.62
C ALA A 213 6.91 -22.51 -3.60
N LYS A 214 7.79 -23.40 -3.09
CA LYS A 214 8.48 -24.43 -3.88
C LYS A 214 7.54 -25.56 -4.31
N SER A 215 6.63 -25.99 -3.44
CA SER A 215 5.67 -27.06 -3.71
C SER A 215 4.53 -26.66 -4.65
N ASN A 216 4.29 -25.36 -4.81
CA ASN A 216 3.26 -24.82 -5.70
C ASN A 216 3.89 -24.15 -6.92
N SER A 217 3.16 -24.10 -8.03
CA SER A 217 3.65 -23.49 -9.26
C SER A 217 2.67 -22.49 -9.83
N PHE A 218 3.20 -21.52 -10.56
CA PHE A 218 2.42 -20.59 -11.35
C PHE A 218 2.56 -20.89 -12.85
N ILE A 219 1.47 -20.78 -13.61
CA ILE A 219 1.48 -20.92 -15.07
C ILE A 219 1.43 -19.51 -15.67
N ARG A 220 2.51 -19.11 -16.34
CA ARG A 220 2.60 -17.81 -17.02
C ARG A 220 1.77 -17.78 -18.29
N LYS A 221 1.62 -16.60 -18.88
CA LYS A 221 0.84 -16.40 -20.12
C LYS A 221 1.40 -17.20 -21.30
N ASP A 222 2.71 -17.37 -21.36
CA ASP A 222 3.44 -18.19 -22.34
C ASP A 222 3.38 -19.71 -22.06
N LYS A 223 2.55 -20.14 -21.09
CA LYS A 223 2.40 -21.52 -20.61
C LYS A 223 3.63 -22.10 -19.92
N THR A 224 4.66 -21.30 -19.65
CA THR A 224 5.80 -21.76 -18.85
C THR A 224 5.38 -21.93 -17.38
N ARG A 225 5.92 -22.96 -16.75
CA ARG A 225 5.75 -23.21 -15.32
C ARG A 225 6.87 -22.50 -14.56
N ALA A 226 6.49 -21.68 -13.58
CA ALA A 226 7.41 -20.99 -12.70
C ALA A 226 7.20 -21.44 -11.25
N ALA A 227 8.29 -21.50 -10.48
CA ALA A 227 8.20 -21.53 -9.03
C ALA A 227 7.61 -20.20 -8.53
N LYS A 228 6.91 -20.24 -7.39
CA LYS A 228 6.41 -19.02 -6.78
C LYS A 228 7.52 -18.30 -6.03
N LEU A 229 7.40 -16.98 -5.95
CA LEU A 229 8.38 -16.12 -5.30
C LEU A 229 7.85 -15.58 -3.97
N VAL A 230 8.71 -15.57 -2.96
CA VAL A 230 8.47 -14.92 -1.67
C VAL A 230 9.55 -13.86 -1.51
N ASN A 231 9.16 -12.59 -1.58
CA ASN A 231 10.05 -11.47 -1.29
C ASN A 231 9.99 -11.19 0.22
N LEU A 232 11.15 -11.15 0.86
CA LEU A 232 11.28 -10.72 2.24
C LEU A 232 11.55 -9.21 2.25
N ASP A 233 10.56 -8.43 2.68
CA ASP A 233 10.65 -6.97 2.72
C ASP A 233 11.56 -6.54 3.88
N MET A 234 12.53 -5.67 3.59
CA MET A 234 13.30 -4.98 4.62
C MET A 234 12.44 -3.91 5.30
N GLU A 235 12.45 -3.87 6.63
CA GLU A 235 11.60 -2.97 7.42
C GLU A 235 12.40 -1.82 8.05
N LYS A 236 12.29 -1.63 9.38
CA LYS A 236 13.01 -0.58 10.09
C LYS A 236 14.45 -1.02 10.30
N TYR A 237 15.37 -0.06 10.41
CA TYR A 237 16.79 -0.34 10.61
C TYR A 237 17.08 -1.22 11.84
N LEU A 238 16.25 -1.12 12.89
CA LEU A 238 16.37 -1.96 14.08
C LEU A 238 16.28 -3.46 13.77
N ASP A 239 15.50 -3.83 12.75
CA ASP A 239 15.23 -5.21 12.38
C ASP A 239 16.15 -5.71 11.25
N LEU A 240 17.12 -4.88 10.82
CA LEU A 240 18.01 -5.16 9.69
C LEU A 240 18.81 -6.45 9.90
N GLU A 241 19.55 -6.53 11.02
CA GLU A 241 20.40 -7.67 11.35
C GLU A 241 19.57 -8.96 11.43
N THR A 242 18.39 -8.89 12.07
CA THR A 242 17.47 -10.01 12.20
C THR A 242 16.91 -10.47 10.86
N THR A 243 16.70 -9.54 9.92
CA THR A 243 16.19 -9.87 8.57
C THR A 243 17.28 -10.48 7.69
N LEU A 244 18.55 -10.16 7.93
CA LEU A 244 19.69 -10.64 7.15
C LEU A 244 20.21 -12.02 7.60
N ALA A 245 20.04 -12.35 8.88
CA ALA A 245 20.44 -13.63 9.46
C ALA A 245 19.58 -14.81 8.96
#